data_AF-A0A2M7GT58-F1
#
_entry.id   AF-A0A2M7GT58-F1
#
_cell.length_a   1.000
_cell.length_b   1.000
_cell.length_c   1.000
_cell.angle_alpha   90.00
_cell.angle_beta   90.00
_cell.angle_gamma   90.00
#
_symmetry.space_group_name_H-M   'P 1'
#
loop_
_entity.id
_entity.type
_entity.pdbx_description
1 polymer ?
#
loop_
_entity_poly.entity_id
_entity_poly.type
_entity_poly.pdbx_seq_one_letter_code
_entity_poly.pdbx_strand_id
1 'polypeptide(L)'
;MTRIPAKGAPASAAAVLSLLAAAPSLLAAPPAQAAAEVKITPLGSHAGEFCRFDRALILEDPDGTRLLYDPGRTVAGAKDPRLGRIDAILVSHMHGDHAGDRHLPAPGAGTCAKPDVSAKSTPNTNAADIAVATGAKIVTGSEMPKFFAGKLKALGGDPKKSVLVRFGASTKVGGVTVTTVPAVHSNGVSGAMVGGELGRMLEAAGLTAYAGPPTGYVLTFSNGLVAYLSGDTGVTAEQKSVVGGQYQAKLAVMNIGDTYTTGPMEAAYVVNTMIKPASVIASHANETGTEGGKIVGRKTLTFKKAAKVPVHVPLSGRTMSFDGAGVCVSGC
;
A
#
# COMPACT_ATOMS: atom_id res chain seq x y z
N MET A 1 -91.24 -27.17 19.81
CA MET A 1 -91.84 -27.01 18.46
C MET A 1 -90.80 -27.46 17.44
N THR A 2 -90.86 -28.73 17.02
CA THR A 2 -91.22 -29.21 15.65
C THR A 2 -90.09 -29.00 14.62
N ARG A 3 -89.55 -29.95 13.85
CA ARG A 3 -89.77 -31.39 13.54
C ARG A 3 -88.47 -31.96 12.90
N ILE A 4 -88.27 -33.28 13.01
CA ILE A 4 -87.28 -34.20 12.37
C ILE A 4 -87.69 -34.40 10.86
N PRO A 5 -86.93 -34.97 9.86
CA PRO A 5 -85.97 -36.09 9.97
C PRO A 5 -84.79 -36.23 8.97
N ALA A 6 -84.15 -37.39 9.07
CA ALA A 6 -82.81 -37.81 8.64
C ALA A 6 -82.70 -38.48 7.24
N LYS A 7 -81.43 -38.84 6.91
CA LYS A 7 -80.88 -39.92 6.05
C LYS A 7 -80.37 -39.55 4.64
N GLY A 8 -79.17 -40.05 4.35
CA GLY A 8 -78.64 -40.29 3.00
C GLY A 8 -77.11 -40.38 2.97
N ALA A 9 -76.55 -41.59 2.92
CA ALA A 9 -75.13 -41.87 2.63
C ALA A 9 -74.97 -42.24 1.13
N PRO A 10 -73.77 -42.55 0.62
CA PRO A 10 -72.92 -41.67 -0.19
C PRO A 10 -72.83 -42.09 -1.67
N ALA A 11 -72.29 -41.24 -2.54
CA ALA A 11 -71.92 -41.61 -3.91
C ALA A 11 -70.46 -41.23 -4.19
N SER A 12 -69.73 -42.23 -4.67
CA SER A 12 -68.30 -42.27 -4.97
C SER A 12 -67.96 -41.40 -6.20
N ALA A 13 -66.88 -40.61 -6.11
CA ALA A 13 -66.30 -39.92 -7.28
C ALA A 13 -64.80 -40.27 -7.35
N ALA A 14 -64.42 -40.86 -8.49
CA ALA A 14 -63.09 -41.35 -8.79
C ALA A 14 -62.07 -40.20 -8.87
N ALA A 15 -60.94 -40.36 -8.16
CA ALA A 15 -59.78 -39.48 -8.29
C ALA A 15 -58.94 -39.91 -9.51
N VAL A 16 -58.82 -39.01 -10.49
CA VAL A 16 -57.88 -39.14 -11.60
C VAL A 16 -56.50 -38.71 -11.10
N LEU A 17 -55.58 -39.67 -10.98
CA LEU A 17 -54.20 -39.43 -10.58
C LEU A 17 -53.35 -39.13 -11.82
N SER A 18 -53.15 -37.86 -12.13
CA SER A 18 -52.21 -37.43 -13.17
C SER A 18 -50.78 -37.51 -12.65
N LEU A 19 -50.00 -38.51 -13.08
CA LEU A 19 -48.55 -38.56 -12.86
C LEU A 19 -47.87 -37.49 -13.74
N LEU A 20 -47.47 -36.36 -13.15
CA LEU A 20 -46.42 -35.51 -13.71
C LEU A 20 -45.05 -36.08 -13.34
N ALA A 21 -44.34 -36.61 -14.33
CA ALA A 21 -42.93 -36.95 -14.19
C ALA A 21 -42.10 -35.66 -14.07
N ALA A 22 -41.60 -35.36 -12.88
CA ALA A 22 -40.65 -34.28 -12.65
C ALA A 22 -39.25 -34.73 -13.11
N ALA A 23 -38.78 -34.19 -14.23
CA ALA A 23 -37.38 -34.33 -14.63
C ALA A 23 -36.49 -33.49 -13.66
N PRO A 24 -35.36 -34.03 -13.17
CA PRO A 24 -34.46 -33.28 -12.30
C PRO A 24 -33.74 -32.21 -13.14
N SER A 25 -34.10 -30.95 -12.92
CA SER A 25 -33.37 -29.80 -13.43
C SER A 25 -31.98 -29.79 -12.79
N LEU A 26 -30.95 -30.11 -13.58
CA LEU A 26 -29.56 -29.87 -13.22
C LEU A 26 -29.36 -28.35 -13.05
N LEU A 27 -29.41 -27.88 -11.81
CA LEU A 27 -28.99 -26.53 -11.44
C LEU A 27 -27.48 -26.45 -11.67
N ALA A 28 -27.07 -25.85 -12.79
CA ALA A 28 -25.70 -25.44 -12.99
C ALA A 28 -25.33 -24.45 -11.88
N ALA A 29 -24.33 -24.80 -11.07
CA ALA A 29 -23.76 -23.86 -10.11
C ALA A 29 -23.29 -22.60 -10.86
N PRO A 30 -23.58 -21.39 -10.37
CA PRO A 30 -23.06 -20.18 -10.98
C PRO A 30 -21.53 -20.28 -11.03
N PRO A 31 -20.89 -19.79 -12.11
CA PRO A 31 -19.44 -19.75 -12.16
C PRO A 31 -18.93 -19.03 -10.91
N ALA A 32 -17.96 -19.64 -10.21
CA ALA A 32 -17.33 -19.00 -9.07
C ALA A 32 -16.77 -17.66 -9.54
N GLN A 33 -17.41 -16.57 -9.10
CA GLN A 33 -16.87 -15.23 -9.30
C GLN A 33 -15.49 -15.25 -8.66
N ALA A 34 -14.42 -15.08 -9.45
CA ALA A 34 -13.08 -14.96 -8.90
C ALA A 34 -13.15 -13.89 -7.80
N ALA A 35 -12.69 -14.25 -6.60
CA ALA A 35 -12.74 -13.34 -5.47
C ALA A 35 -12.03 -12.03 -5.86
N ALA A 36 -12.62 -10.89 -5.54
CA ALA A 36 -12.00 -9.60 -5.82
C ALA A 36 -10.69 -9.48 -5.03
N GLU A 37 -9.56 -9.39 -5.72
CA GLU A 37 -8.22 -9.36 -5.14
C GLU A 37 -7.60 -7.96 -5.20
N VAL A 38 -6.87 -7.59 -4.15
CA VAL A 38 -5.96 -6.44 -4.16
C VAL A 38 -4.60 -6.91 -4.62
N LYS A 39 -4.02 -6.24 -5.63
CA LYS A 39 -2.70 -6.58 -6.15
C LYS A 39 -1.66 -5.60 -5.63
N ILE A 40 -0.53 -6.11 -5.17
CA ILE A 40 0.60 -5.30 -4.69
C ILE A 40 1.85 -5.69 -5.46
N THR A 41 2.43 -4.73 -6.18
CA THR A 41 3.61 -4.94 -7.02
C THR A 41 4.78 -4.10 -6.50
N PRO A 42 5.84 -4.71 -5.99
CA PRO A 42 7.04 -4.00 -5.60
C PRO A 42 7.76 -3.37 -6.80
N LEU A 43 8.20 -2.12 -6.66
CA LEU A 43 8.97 -1.39 -7.66
C LEU A 43 10.42 -1.16 -7.17
N GLY A 44 11.06 -2.24 -6.74
CA GLY A 44 12.46 -2.25 -6.36
C GLY A 44 13.42 -2.05 -7.54
N SER A 45 14.69 -1.85 -7.25
CA SER A 45 15.69 -1.51 -8.27
C SER A 45 15.97 -2.62 -9.28
N HIS A 46 16.01 -3.89 -8.87
CA HIS A 46 16.35 -5.03 -9.73
C HIS A 46 15.21 -6.05 -9.74
N ALA A 47 14.76 -6.45 -10.93
CA ALA A 47 13.66 -7.39 -11.09
C ALA A 47 13.96 -8.72 -10.36
N GLY A 48 12.97 -9.25 -9.66
CA GLY A 48 13.08 -10.49 -8.90
C GLY A 48 13.81 -10.37 -7.57
N GLU A 49 14.28 -9.18 -7.18
CA GLU A 49 15.07 -8.97 -5.97
C GLU A 49 14.44 -7.96 -5.00
N PHE A 50 14.86 -8.03 -3.74
CA PHE A 50 14.66 -7.04 -2.70
C PHE A 50 16.02 -6.41 -2.34
N CYS A 51 16.28 -5.23 -2.90
CA CYS A 51 17.56 -4.56 -2.87
C CYS A 51 17.64 -3.42 -1.86
N ARG A 52 18.86 -2.87 -1.70
CA ARG A 52 19.19 -1.90 -0.64
C ARG A 52 18.22 -0.74 -0.53
N PHE A 53 17.75 -0.18 -1.65
CA PHE A 53 16.88 1.00 -1.61
C PHE A 53 15.39 0.68 -1.84
N ASP A 54 15.00 -0.58 -1.87
CA ASP A 54 13.66 -0.98 -2.28
C ASP A 54 12.63 -0.74 -1.17
N ARG A 55 11.48 -0.16 -1.54
CA ARG A 55 10.34 0.16 -0.66
C ARG A 55 9.09 0.61 -1.41
N ALA A 56 9.26 1.09 -2.65
CA ALA A 56 8.17 1.56 -3.47
C ALA A 56 7.23 0.41 -3.87
N LEU A 57 5.93 0.65 -3.82
CA LEU A 57 4.90 -0.34 -4.18
C LEU A 57 3.85 0.32 -5.08
N ILE A 58 3.33 -0.42 -6.06
CA ILE A 58 2.03 -0.14 -6.66
C ILE A 58 0.99 -1.01 -5.96
N LEU A 59 -0.08 -0.40 -5.47
CA LEU A 59 -1.25 -1.08 -4.92
C LEU A 59 -2.43 -0.85 -5.87
N GLU A 60 -3.03 -1.94 -6.35
CA GLU A 60 -4.15 -1.93 -7.29
C GLU A 60 -5.39 -2.52 -6.62
N ASP A 61 -6.45 -1.71 -6.53
CA ASP A 61 -7.78 -2.11 -6.07
C ASP A 61 -8.50 -2.96 -7.12
N PRO A 62 -9.47 -3.82 -6.73
CA PRO A 62 -10.31 -4.54 -7.69
C PRO A 62 -11.01 -3.68 -8.74
N ASP A 63 -11.33 -2.42 -8.44
CA ASP A 63 -11.93 -1.49 -9.41
C ASP A 63 -10.90 -0.93 -10.43
N GLY A 64 -9.63 -1.29 -10.29
CA GLY A 64 -8.51 -0.85 -11.11
C GLY A 64 -7.81 0.41 -10.60
N THR A 65 -8.25 1.03 -9.50
CA THR A 65 -7.55 2.18 -8.91
C THR A 65 -6.13 1.81 -8.52
N ARG A 66 -5.14 2.60 -8.94
CA ARG A 66 -3.72 2.36 -8.68
C ARG A 66 -3.09 3.46 -7.84
N LEU A 67 -2.52 3.06 -6.70
CA LEU A 67 -1.78 3.91 -5.79
C LEU A 67 -0.29 3.60 -5.86
N LEU A 68 0.55 4.61 -6.05
CA LEU A 68 2.02 4.49 -5.98
C LEU A 68 2.50 4.97 -4.62
N TYR A 69 3.13 4.09 -3.85
CA TYR A 69 3.62 4.39 -2.51
C TYR A 69 5.12 4.63 -2.50
N ASP A 70 5.57 5.76 -1.93
CA ASP A 70 6.96 6.15 -1.70
C ASP A 70 7.89 5.88 -2.89
N PRO A 71 7.69 6.56 -4.04
CA PRO A 71 8.40 6.26 -5.28
C PRO A 71 9.89 6.61 -5.28
N GLY A 72 10.43 7.12 -4.17
CA GLY A 72 11.71 7.80 -4.02
C GLY A 72 12.81 7.44 -5.01
N ARG A 73 13.79 6.62 -4.58
CA ARG A 73 15.03 6.40 -5.35
C ARG A 73 14.97 5.25 -6.35
N THR A 74 14.04 4.31 -6.19
CA THR A 74 14.03 3.03 -6.94
C THR A 74 13.05 2.98 -8.10
N VAL A 75 12.17 3.99 -8.23
CA VAL A 75 11.35 4.20 -9.42
C VAL A 75 12.12 5.07 -10.40
N ALA A 76 12.27 4.64 -11.65
CA ALA A 76 13.13 5.26 -12.67
C ALA A 76 12.50 6.51 -13.33
N GLY A 77 12.05 7.45 -12.52
CA GLY A 77 11.46 8.70 -12.99
C GLY A 77 10.05 8.56 -13.56
N ALA A 78 9.53 9.66 -14.09
CA ALA A 78 8.22 9.75 -14.75
C ALA A 78 8.06 8.83 -15.98
N LYS A 79 9.16 8.36 -16.56
CA LYS A 79 9.17 7.48 -17.74
C LYS A 79 9.45 6.01 -17.39
N ASP A 80 9.43 5.66 -16.11
CA ASP A 80 9.61 4.27 -15.71
C ASP A 80 8.50 3.41 -16.35
N PRO A 81 8.87 2.43 -17.21
CA PRO A 81 7.89 1.65 -17.97
C PRO A 81 6.98 0.78 -17.08
N ARG A 82 7.32 0.62 -15.80
CA ARG A 82 6.57 -0.19 -14.83
C ARG A 82 5.36 0.55 -14.24
N LEU A 83 5.29 1.87 -14.38
CA LEU A 83 4.27 2.70 -13.71
C LEU A 83 2.85 2.44 -14.21
N GLY A 84 2.66 2.32 -15.53
CA GLY A 84 1.33 2.28 -16.13
C GLY A 84 0.48 3.50 -15.73
N ARG A 85 -0.84 3.32 -15.58
CA ARG A 85 -1.72 4.34 -14.98
C ARG A 85 -1.48 4.41 -13.47
N ILE A 86 -1.38 5.62 -12.92
CA ILE A 86 -1.35 5.88 -11.48
C ILE A 86 -2.39 6.95 -11.17
N ASP A 87 -3.30 6.66 -10.22
CA ASP A 87 -4.39 7.56 -9.86
C ASP A 87 -4.01 8.47 -8.67
N ALA A 88 -3.21 7.95 -7.75
CA ALA A 88 -2.59 8.74 -6.70
C ALA A 88 -1.21 8.22 -6.30
N ILE A 89 -0.39 9.14 -5.78
CA ILE A 89 0.89 8.89 -5.16
C ILE A 89 0.76 9.19 -3.67
N LEU A 90 1.25 8.28 -2.84
CA LEU A 90 1.31 8.40 -1.40
C LEU A 90 2.78 8.61 -1.01
N VAL A 91 3.07 9.66 -0.24
CA VAL A 91 4.42 9.94 0.28
C VAL A 91 4.34 9.98 1.80
N SER A 92 5.03 9.06 2.48
CA SER A 92 5.01 8.95 3.94
C SER A 92 5.68 10.14 4.62
N HIS A 93 6.83 10.57 4.09
CA HIS A 93 7.63 11.67 4.58
C HIS A 93 8.64 12.16 3.51
N MET A 94 9.32 13.26 3.79
CA MET A 94 10.06 14.06 2.80
C MET A 94 11.51 13.64 2.55
N HIS A 95 11.99 12.56 3.17
CA HIS A 95 13.34 12.10 2.89
C HIS A 95 13.49 11.63 1.44
N GLY A 96 14.71 11.80 0.91
CA GLY A 96 15.00 11.61 -0.50
C GLY A 96 14.77 10.20 -1.02
N ASP A 97 14.89 9.19 -0.17
CA ASP A 97 14.62 7.81 -0.50
C ASP A 97 13.13 7.44 -0.52
N HIS A 98 12.23 8.35 -0.12
CA HIS A 98 10.76 8.21 -0.19
C HIS A 98 10.12 9.20 -1.18
N ALA A 99 10.42 10.49 -1.04
CA ALA A 99 9.92 11.54 -1.94
C ALA A 99 10.69 11.57 -3.27
N GLY A 100 11.99 11.24 -3.24
CA GLY A 100 12.87 11.18 -4.41
C GLY A 100 13.69 12.45 -4.61
N ASP A 101 14.85 12.56 -3.95
CA ASP A 101 15.87 13.59 -4.29
C ASP A 101 16.58 13.25 -5.61
N ARG A 102 16.69 11.96 -5.87
CA ARG A 102 17.31 11.33 -7.03
C ARG A 102 16.62 10.00 -7.28
N HIS A 103 16.88 9.38 -8.42
CA HIS A 103 16.25 8.14 -8.84
C HIS A 103 17.14 7.32 -9.76
N LEU A 104 16.69 6.11 -10.10
CA LEU A 104 17.36 5.28 -11.09
C LEU A 104 17.29 5.94 -12.48
N PRO A 105 18.37 5.93 -13.28
CA PRO A 105 18.29 6.32 -14.68
C PRO A 105 17.46 5.32 -15.51
N ALA A 106 17.46 4.04 -15.12
CA ALA A 106 16.63 2.98 -15.67
C ALA A 106 16.46 1.83 -14.64
N PRO A 107 15.39 1.03 -14.70
CA PRO A 107 15.28 -0.18 -13.90
C PRO A 107 16.50 -1.11 -14.11
N GLY A 108 17.03 -1.69 -13.03
CA GLY A 108 18.22 -2.55 -13.07
C GLY A 108 19.56 -1.84 -13.17
N ALA A 109 19.61 -0.50 -13.14
CA ALA A 109 20.87 0.23 -13.17
C ALA A 109 21.69 0.04 -11.88
N GLY A 110 22.98 -0.28 -12.04
CA GLY A 110 23.90 -0.57 -10.93
C GLY A 110 23.87 -2.03 -10.50
N THR A 111 23.88 -2.25 -9.18
CA THR A 111 23.75 -3.61 -8.59
C THR A 111 22.75 -3.59 -7.45
N CYS A 112 22.22 -4.73 -7.04
CA CYS A 112 21.25 -4.81 -5.94
C CYS A 112 21.81 -4.23 -4.61
N ALA A 113 23.11 -4.40 -4.36
CA ALA A 113 23.80 -3.86 -3.19
C ALA A 113 24.08 -2.34 -3.29
N LYS A 114 24.25 -1.83 -4.51
CA LYS A 114 24.55 -0.43 -4.82
C LYS A 114 23.78 -0.01 -6.09
N PRO A 115 22.46 0.23 -6.00
CA PRO A 115 21.69 0.68 -7.15
C PRO A 115 22.22 2.03 -7.63
N ASP A 116 22.25 2.23 -8.95
CA ASP A 116 22.65 3.51 -9.54
C ASP A 116 21.50 4.50 -9.45
N VAL A 117 21.60 5.44 -8.50
CA VAL A 117 20.61 6.50 -8.27
C VAL A 117 21.13 7.87 -8.72
N SER A 118 21.90 7.90 -9.81
CA SER A 118 22.58 9.11 -10.29
C SER A 118 21.66 10.15 -10.95
N ALA A 119 20.47 9.76 -11.41
CA ALA A 119 19.52 10.68 -12.01
C ALA A 119 18.91 11.61 -10.95
N LYS A 120 18.99 12.93 -11.14
CA LYS A 120 18.56 13.92 -10.14
C LYS A 120 17.09 14.30 -10.35
N SER A 121 16.34 14.40 -9.25
CA SER A 121 15.01 15.04 -9.23
C SER A 121 15.03 16.43 -8.60
N THR A 122 16.06 16.77 -7.81
CA THR A 122 16.17 18.09 -7.19
C THR A 122 16.28 19.22 -8.23
N PRO A 123 15.64 20.39 -8.00
CA PRO A 123 14.97 20.78 -6.76
C PRO A 123 13.53 20.28 -6.63
N ASN A 124 13.02 19.50 -7.58
CA ASN A 124 11.71 18.86 -7.44
C ASN A 124 11.84 17.61 -6.57
N THR A 125 10.96 16.64 -6.82
CA THR A 125 11.03 15.31 -6.23
C THR A 125 10.55 14.30 -7.27
N ASN A 126 11.03 13.06 -7.22
CA ASN A 126 10.57 12.02 -8.14
C ASN A 126 9.04 11.85 -8.07
N ALA A 127 8.47 11.91 -6.86
CA ALA A 127 7.02 11.90 -6.67
C ALA A 127 6.29 13.03 -7.42
N ALA A 128 6.81 14.27 -7.35
CA ALA A 128 6.22 15.41 -8.06
C ALA A 128 6.35 15.27 -9.59
N ASP A 129 7.51 14.83 -10.07
CA ASP A 129 7.76 14.62 -11.50
C ASP A 129 6.82 13.55 -12.07
N ILE A 130 6.65 12.42 -11.35
CA ILE A 130 5.71 11.35 -11.73
C ILE A 130 4.25 11.85 -11.68
N ALA A 131 3.86 12.62 -10.66
CA ALA A 131 2.49 13.12 -10.54
C ALA A 131 2.10 14.03 -11.71
N VAL A 132 3.00 14.90 -12.16
CA VAL A 132 2.75 15.77 -13.31
C VAL A 132 2.63 14.96 -14.60
N ALA A 133 3.53 14.00 -14.82
CA ALA A 133 3.54 13.20 -16.03
C ALA A 133 2.33 12.26 -16.15
N THR A 134 1.85 11.72 -15.03
CA THR A 134 0.70 10.79 -14.98
C THR A 134 -0.63 11.49 -14.77
N GLY A 135 -0.60 12.74 -14.29
CA GLY A 135 -1.78 13.43 -13.80
C GLY A 135 -2.32 12.90 -12.46
N ALA A 136 -1.56 12.07 -11.74
CA ALA A 136 -1.95 11.52 -10.44
C ALA A 136 -2.11 12.61 -9.36
N LYS A 137 -2.96 12.34 -8.37
CA LYS A 137 -2.98 13.11 -7.12
C LYS A 137 -1.74 12.79 -6.29
N ILE A 138 -1.28 13.72 -5.45
CA ILE A 138 -0.34 13.42 -4.36
C ILE A 138 -1.12 13.55 -3.06
N VAL A 139 -1.41 12.43 -2.40
CA VAL A 139 -2.15 12.41 -1.13
C VAL A 139 -1.14 12.30 0.00
N THR A 140 -1.07 13.32 0.84
CA THR A 140 -0.11 13.38 1.97
C THR A 140 -0.75 14.00 3.20
N GLY A 141 -0.18 13.71 4.37
CA GLY A 141 -0.59 14.37 5.61
C GLY A 141 0.27 15.57 5.99
N SER A 142 -0.03 16.13 7.16
CA SER A 142 0.75 17.22 7.78
C SER A 142 0.87 18.46 6.88
N GLU A 143 2.06 19.06 6.77
CA GLU A 143 2.32 20.27 5.99
C GLU A 143 2.88 19.96 4.59
N MET A 144 3.15 18.69 4.28
CA MET A 144 3.65 18.21 2.99
C MET A 144 2.80 18.65 1.78
N PRO A 145 1.46 18.70 1.84
CA PRO A 145 0.66 19.11 0.68
C PRO A 145 1.00 20.51 0.16
N LYS A 146 1.40 21.45 1.03
CA LYS A 146 1.79 22.80 0.59
C LYS A 146 3.09 22.77 -0.22
N PHE A 147 4.06 21.97 0.23
CA PHE A 147 5.31 21.76 -0.51
C PHE A 147 5.02 21.16 -1.88
N PHE A 148 4.26 20.06 -1.94
CA PHE A 148 3.92 19.41 -3.20
C PHE A 148 3.08 20.30 -4.13
N ALA A 149 2.12 21.07 -3.61
CA ALA A 149 1.36 22.03 -4.41
C ALA A 149 2.29 23.06 -5.08
N GLY A 150 3.29 23.55 -4.34
CA GLY A 150 4.33 24.43 -4.89
C GLY A 150 5.13 23.76 -6.01
N LYS A 151 5.55 22.51 -5.83
CA LYS A 151 6.29 21.75 -6.87
C LYS A 151 5.44 21.45 -8.09
N LEU A 152 4.20 21.01 -7.92
CA LEU A 152 3.27 20.77 -9.02
C LEU A 152 3.06 22.04 -9.84
N LYS A 153 2.81 23.19 -9.20
CA LYS A 153 2.69 24.48 -9.89
C LYS A 153 3.95 24.86 -10.66
N ALA A 154 5.14 24.69 -10.04
CA ALA A 154 6.41 25.02 -10.68
C ALA A 154 6.71 24.14 -11.91
N LEU A 155 6.22 22.90 -11.90
CA LEU A 155 6.31 21.95 -13.01
C LEU A 155 5.22 22.13 -14.07
N GLY A 156 4.33 23.13 -13.95
CA GLY A 156 3.22 23.35 -14.86
C GLY A 156 2.01 22.42 -14.65
N GLY A 157 1.99 21.66 -13.55
CA GLY A 157 0.86 20.83 -13.13
C GLY A 157 -0.17 21.58 -12.28
N ASP A 158 -1.26 20.89 -11.94
CA ASP A 158 -2.32 21.43 -11.10
C ASP A 158 -1.97 21.33 -9.60
N PRO A 159 -1.75 22.46 -8.89
CA PRO A 159 -1.46 22.44 -7.45
C PRO A 159 -2.59 21.83 -6.60
N LYS A 160 -3.85 21.82 -7.09
CA LYS A 160 -4.99 21.22 -6.37
C LYS A 160 -4.93 19.70 -6.33
N LYS A 161 -4.08 19.07 -7.14
CA LYS A 161 -3.81 17.62 -7.08
C LYS A 161 -2.94 17.23 -5.88
N SER A 162 -2.37 18.20 -5.16
CA SER A 162 -1.80 17.97 -3.83
C SER A 162 -2.90 17.98 -2.78
N VAL A 163 -3.23 16.80 -2.24
CA VAL A 163 -4.40 16.57 -1.38
C VAL A 163 -3.95 16.30 0.05
N LEU A 164 -4.52 17.06 0.98
CA LEU A 164 -4.29 16.91 2.42
C LEU A 164 -5.21 15.84 3.02
N VAL A 165 -4.61 14.95 3.81
CA VAL A 165 -5.33 14.07 4.75
C VAL A 165 -4.66 14.17 6.12
N ARG A 166 -5.31 14.79 7.10
CA ARG A 166 -4.78 14.89 8.48
C ARG A 166 -5.00 13.58 9.23
N PHE A 167 -4.23 13.36 10.30
CA PHE A 167 -4.36 12.16 11.13
C PHE A 167 -5.80 11.96 11.60
N GLY A 168 -6.31 10.74 11.43
CA GLY A 168 -7.69 10.38 11.76
C GLY A 168 -8.74 10.83 10.74
N ALA A 169 -8.37 11.63 9.73
CA ALA A 169 -9.21 11.93 8.58
C ALA A 169 -8.91 10.96 7.43
N SER A 170 -9.81 10.92 6.45
CA SER A 170 -9.65 10.10 5.26
C SER A 170 -10.13 10.81 4.00
N THR A 171 -9.70 10.31 2.84
CA THR A 171 -10.22 10.69 1.53
C THR A 171 -10.39 9.47 0.65
N LYS A 172 -11.13 9.59 -0.46
CA LYS A 172 -11.27 8.51 -1.46
C LYS A 172 -10.46 8.82 -2.71
N VAL A 173 -9.76 7.80 -3.20
CA VAL A 173 -9.19 7.75 -4.55
C VAL A 173 -9.80 6.50 -5.18
N GLY A 174 -10.70 6.68 -6.15
CA GLY A 174 -11.53 5.59 -6.66
C GLY A 174 -12.19 4.79 -5.54
N GLY A 175 -12.06 3.47 -5.57
CA GLY A 175 -12.55 2.54 -4.55
C GLY A 175 -11.81 2.58 -3.22
N VAL A 176 -10.58 3.10 -3.19
CA VAL A 176 -9.71 3.05 -2.00
C VAL A 176 -9.96 4.23 -1.07
N THR A 177 -10.22 3.93 0.20
CA THR A 177 -10.21 4.94 1.27
C THR A 177 -8.79 5.07 1.82
N VAL A 178 -8.23 6.27 1.76
CA VAL A 178 -6.88 6.61 2.19
C VAL A 178 -6.96 7.42 3.48
N THR A 179 -6.46 6.85 4.57
CA THR A 179 -6.38 7.46 5.90
C THR A 179 -4.92 7.65 6.27
N THR A 180 -4.57 8.77 6.90
CA THR A 180 -3.22 8.95 7.48
C THR A 180 -3.24 8.65 8.97
N VAL A 181 -2.15 8.05 9.45
CA VAL A 181 -1.91 7.78 10.87
C VAL A 181 -0.53 8.30 11.27
N PRO A 182 -0.29 8.62 12.56
CA PRO A 182 1.01 9.09 13.00
C PRO A 182 2.12 8.07 12.74
N ALA A 183 3.31 8.59 12.43
CA ALA A 183 4.58 7.89 12.46
C ALA A 183 5.55 8.67 13.35
N VAL A 184 6.56 7.99 13.91
CA VAL A 184 7.61 8.62 14.73
C VAL A 184 8.94 8.52 13.99
N HIS A 185 9.30 9.60 13.30
CA HIS A 185 10.51 9.74 12.48
C HIS A 185 10.80 11.22 12.18
N SER A 186 11.99 11.53 11.65
CA SER A 186 12.24 12.86 11.10
C SER A 186 11.52 13.05 9.75
N ASN A 187 11.12 14.28 9.46
CA ASN A 187 10.43 14.64 8.21
C ASN A 187 11.00 15.95 7.64
N GLY A 188 12.32 15.99 7.53
CA GLY A 188 13.04 17.14 6.99
C GLY A 188 13.01 17.18 5.47
N VAL A 189 12.74 18.34 4.89
CA VAL A 189 12.94 18.63 3.47
C VAL A 189 14.37 19.12 3.29
N SER A 190 15.18 18.37 2.55
CA SER A 190 16.57 18.75 2.27
C SER A 190 16.66 20.11 1.58
N GLY A 191 17.74 20.86 1.82
CA GLY A 191 17.96 22.14 1.17
C GLY A 191 18.06 22.00 -0.35
N ALA A 192 18.55 20.87 -0.85
CA ALA A 192 18.52 20.51 -2.27
C ALA A 192 17.10 20.43 -2.86
N MET A 193 16.11 19.94 -2.11
CA MET A 193 14.69 19.93 -2.51
C MET A 193 13.99 21.27 -2.30
N VAL A 194 14.46 22.12 -1.40
CA VAL A 194 13.99 23.51 -1.32
C VAL A 194 14.48 24.29 -2.53
N GLY A 195 15.78 24.15 -2.86
CA GLY A 195 16.45 24.84 -3.94
C GLY A 195 16.73 26.32 -3.63
N GLY A 196 17.40 26.99 -4.57
CA GLY A 196 17.67 28.42 -4.50
C GLY A 196 18.55 28.84 -3.31
N GLU A 197 18.44 30.11 -2.92
CA GLU A 197 19.22 30.68 -1.82
C GLU A 197 18.84 30.07 -0.46
N LEU A 198 17.55 29.96 -0.16
CA LEU A 198 17.08 29.35 1.08
C LEU A 198 17.58 27.91 1.24
N GLY A 199 17.56 27.12 0.17
CA GLY A 199 18.12 25.77 0.17
C GLY A 199 19.61 25.77 0.53
N ARG A 200 20.42 26.66 -0.06
CA ARG A 200 21.85 26.79 0.28
C ARG A 200 22.07 27.24 1.73
N MET A 201 21.24 28.15 2.24
CA MET A 201 21.32 28.61 3.63
C MET A 201 21.01 27.48 4.61
N LEU A 202 20.00 26.64 4.32
CA LEU A 202 19.67 25.48 5.13
C LEU A 202 20.83 24.47 5.18
N GLU A 203 21.40 24.12 4.01
CA GLU A 203 22.56 23.22 3.94
C GLU A 203 23.77 23.78 4.70
N ALA A 204 24.09 25.06 4.51
CA ALA A 204 25.21 25.72 5.21
C ALA A 204 25.02 25.74 6.73
N ALA A 205 23.77 25.80 7.21
CA ALA A 205 23.45 25.75 8.62
C ALA A 205 23.33 24.30 9.18
N GLY A 206 23.40 23.27 8.33
CA GLY A 206 23.15 21.88 8.74
C GLY A 206 21.69 21.61 9.12
N LEU A 207 20.75 22.36 8.55
CA LEU A 207 19.32 22.29 8.84
C LEU A 207 18.52 21.74 7.66
N THR A 208 17.31 21.27 7.94
CA THR A 208 16.31 20.93 6.93
C THR A 208 15.08 21.82 7.11
N ALA A 209 14.34 22.07 6.03
CA ALA A 209 13.04 22.71 6.16
C ALA A 209 12.03 21.72 6.75
N TYR A 210 11.05 22.22 7.51
CA TYR A 210 10.04 21.40 8.18
C TYR A 210 8.76 21.29 7.34
N ALA A 211 8.29 20.05 7.13
CA ALA A 211 7.04 19.76 6.42
C ALA A 211 6.02 19.02 7.29
N GLY A 212 6.10 19.18 8.62
CA GLY A 212 5.20 18.55 9.56
C GLY A 212 5.65 17.19 10.08
N PRO A 213 4.86 16.51 10.93
CA PRO A 213 5.19 15.14 11.33
C PRO A 213 5.11 14.18 10.14
N PRO A 214 5.92 13.10 10.12
CA PRO A 214 5.82 12.03 9.13
C PRO A 214 4.51 11.26 9.31
N THR A 215 4.14 10.49 8.29
CA THR A 215 2.84 9.79 8.25
C THR A 215 2.99 8.34 7.82
N GLY A 216 2.21 7.46 8.43
CA GLY A 216 1.83 6.17 7.85
C GLY A 216 0.45 6.26 7.18
N TYR A 217 0.06 5.20 6.47
CA TYR A 217 -1.24 5.12 5.82
C TYR A 217 -2.02 3.88 6.27
N VAL A 218 -3.33 4.04 6.45
CA VAL A 218 -4.28 2.93 6.45
C VAL A 218 -5.09 3.03 5.18
N LEU A 219 -5.09 1.97 4.39
CA LEU A 219 -5.81 1.85 3.14
C LEU A 219 -6.93 0.83 3.29
N THR A 220 -8.17 1.23 2.99
CA THR A 220 -9.31 0.32 2.91
C THR A 220 -9.71 0.15 1.45
N PHE A 221 -9.53 -1.05 0.92
CA PHE A 221 -9.82 -1.43 -0.46
C PHE A 221 -11.27 -1.89 -0.63
N SER A 222 -11.74 -1.94 -1.88
CA SER A 222 -13.13 -2.28 -2.22
C SER A 222 -13.49 -3.74 -1.93
N ASN A 223 -12.52 -4.65 -1.85
CA ASN A 223 -12.74 -6.04 -1.39
C ASN A 223 -12.78 -6.18 0.14
N GLY A 224 -12.67 -5.08 0.89
CA GLY A 224 -12.67 -5.07 2.35
C GLY A 224 -11.29 -5.21 2.99
N LEU A 225 -10.21 -5.43 2.23
CA LEU A 225 -8.87 -5.46 2.78
C LEU A 225 -8.52 -4.11 3.44
N VAL A 226 -8.04 -4.17 4.68
CA VAL A 226 -7.40 -3.04 5.35
C VAL A 226 -5.89 -3.29 5.42
N ALA A 227 -5.11 -2.45 4.74
CA ALA A 227 -3.65 -2.51 4.74
C ALA A 227 -3.04 -1.31 5.44
N TYR A 228 -2.03 -1.54 6.27
CA TYR A 228 -1.21 -0.51 6.91
C TYR A 228 0.12 -0.36 6.17
N LEU A 229 0.48 0.86 5.77
CA LEU A 229 1.78 1.22 5.22
C LEU A 229 2.53 2.05 6.26
N SER A 230 3.60 1.51 6.83
CA SER A 230 4.23 2.10 8.02
C SER A 230 4.92 3.44 7.78
N GLY A 231 5.40 3.68 6.56
CA GLY A 231 6.45 4.65 6.33
C GLY A 231 7.71 4.26 7.10
N ASP A 232 8.55 5.24 7.36
CA ASP A 232 9.61 5.12 8.35
C ASP A 232 9.04 5.49 9.71
N THR A 233 9.10 4.55 10.65
CA THR A 233 8.66 4.80 12.03
C THR A 233 9.44 3.94 13.01
N GLY A 234 9.52 4.42 14.26
CA GLY A 234 9.82 3.61 15.44
C GLY A 234 8.62 2.77 15.91
N VAL A 235 8.75 2.17 17.10
CA VAL A 235 7.64 1.49 17.81
C VAL A 235 6.77 2.55 18.49
N THR A 236 5.47 2.58 18.20
CA THR A 236 4.56 3.62 18.70
C THR A 236 3.24 3.01 19.20
N ALA A 237 2.62 3.63 20.20
CA ALA A 237 1.37 3.12 20.78
C ALA A 237 0.21 3.06 19.77
N GLU A 238 0.21 3.96 18.78
CA GLU A 238 -0.77 4.04 17.70
C GLU A 238 -0.82 2.76 16.86
N GLN A 239 0.30 2.05 16.71
CA GLN A 239 0.33 0.76 16.01
C GLN A 239 -0.58 -0.27 16.70
N LYS A 240 -0.75 -0.18 18.03
CA LYS A 240 -1.67 -1.06 18.78
C LYS A 240 -3.10 -0.53 18.78
N SER A 241 -3.30 0.70 19.24
CA SER A 241 -4.65 1.23 19.50
C SER A 241 -5.37 1.67 18.22
N VAL A 242 -4.64 2.26 17.27
CA VAL A 242 -5.21 2.83 16.05
C VAL A 242 -5.15 1.82 14.92
N VAL A 243 -3.96 1.32 14.58
CA VAL A 243 -3.77 0.43 13.43
C VAL A 243 -4.38 -0.96 13.68
N GLY A 244 -4.00 -1.62 14.79
CA GLY A 244 -4.55 -2.93 15.16
C GLY A 244 -5.93 -2.88 15.83
N GLY A 245 -6.22 -1.81 16.57
CA GLY A 245 -7.46 -1.66 17.33
C GLY A 245 -8.61 -1.06 16.51
N GLN A 246 -8.51 0.23 16.18
CA GLN A 246 -9.56 0.96 15.46
C GLN A 246 -9.75 0.47 14.02
N TYR A 247 -8.66 0.38 13.25
CA TYR A 247 -8.72 0.03 11.82
C TYR A 247 -8.59 -1.47 11.55
N GLN A 248 -8.10 -2.24 12.53
CA GLN A 248 -7.98 -3.70 12.44
C GLN A 248 -7.24 -4.18 11.18
N ALA A 249 -6.14 -3.50 10.84
CA ALA A 249 -5.37 -3.80 9.63
C ALA A 249 -5.01 -5.28 9.53
N LYS A 250 -5.30 -5.88 8.36
CA LYS A 250 -5.09 -7.31 8.07
C LYS A 250 -3.85 -7.58 7.25
N LEU A 251 -3.34 -6.58 6.57
CA LEU A 251 -2.03 -6.59 5.93
C LEU A 251 -1.20 -5.44 6.49
N ALA A 252 0.09 -5.67 6.72
CA ALA A 252 1.02 -4.60 7.03
C ALA A 252 2.17 -4.58 6.01
N VAL A 253 2.63 -3.39 5.63
CA VAL A 253 3.93 -3.14 5.01
C VAL A 253 4.77 -2.48 6.09
N MET A 254 5.78 -3.19 6.59
CA MET A 254 6.52 -2.80 7.79
C MET A 254 7.99 -2.53 7.49
N ASN A 255 8.48 -1.34 7.88
CA ASN A 255 9.89 -1.01 7.81
C ASN A 255 10.73 -1.88 8.77
N ILE A 256 11.90 -2.33 8.32
CA ILE A 256 12.83 -3.18 9.08
C ILE A 256 14.26 -2.65 9.04
N GLY A 257 14.41 -1.33 8.92
CA GLY A 257 15.67 -0.69 8.59
C GLY A 257 16.71 -0.65 9.70
N ASP A 258 16.32 -0.83 10.98
CA ASP A 258 17.19 -0.54 12.15
C ASP A 258 17.70 0.92 12.09
N THR A 259 18.71 1.34 12.87
CA THR A 259 19.44 2.65 12.85
C THR A 259 18.62 3.93 12.60
N TYR A 260 18.01 4.07 11.42
CA TYR A 260 17.11 5.16 11.02
C TYR A 260 15.63 4.88 11.32
N THR A 261 15.24 3.64 11.57
CA THR A 261 13.84 3.21 11.77
C THR A 261 13.76 2.01 12.72
N THR A 262 12.57 1.44 12.92
CA THR A 262 12.38 0.16 13.66
C THR A 262 13.28 -0.95 13.09
N GLY A 263 14.00 -1.64 13.99
CA GLY A 263 14.82 -2.80 13.65
C GLY A 263 13.99 -4.07 13.39
N PRO A 264 14.57 -5.13 12.80
CA PRO A 264 13.86 -6.37 12.50
C PRO A 264 13.16 -7.03 13.70
N MET A 265 13.77 -6.98 14.89
CA MET A 265 13.19 -7.59 16.10
C MET A 265 12.04 -6.74 16.65
N GLU A 266 12.21 -5.43 16.64
CA GLU A 266 11.21 -4.46 17.08
C GLU A 266 10.02 -4.47 16.11
N ALA A 267 10.26 -4.59 14.81
CA ALA A 267 9.22 -4.72 13.80
C ALA A 267 8.44 -6.03 13.99
N ALA A 268 9.14 -7.12 14.30
CA ALA A 268 8.51 -8.39 14.66
C ALA A 268 7.64 -8.23 15.92
N TYR A 269 8.11 -7.51 16.95
CA TYR A 269 7.31 -7.20 18.13
C TYR A 269 6.02 -6.43 17.77
N VAL A 270 6.12 -5.40 16.93
CA VAL A 270 4.98 -4.60 16.46
C VAL A 270 3.94 -5.50 15.76
N VAL A 271 4.35 -6.29 14.78
CA VAL A 271 3.39 -7.13 14.03
C VAL A 271 2.83 -8.27 14.88
N ASN A 272 3.62 -8.85 15.78
CA ASN A 272 3.20 -9.97 16.61
C ASN A 272 2.27 -9.57 17.76
N THR A 273 2.44 -8.37 18.31
CA THR A 273 1.82 -8.01 19.60
C THR A 273 0.90 -6.80 19.52
N MET A 274 1.15 -5.88 18.58
CA MET A 274 0.45 -4.60 18.48
C MET A 274 -0.58 -4.64 17.35
N ILE A 275 -0.12 -4.86 16.11
CA ILE A 275 -1.00 -4.84 14.92
C ILE A 275 -1.74 -6.17 14.76
N LYS A 276 -1.02 -7.29 14.87
CA LYS A 276 -1.54 -8.65 14.64
C LYS A 276 -2.25 -8.82 13.28
N PRO A 277 -1.59 -8.46 12.16
CA PRO A 277 -2.18 -8.63 10.83
C PRO A 277 -2.24 -10.13 10.46
N ALA A 278 -2.97 -10.47 9.40
CA ALA A 278 -2.97 -11.82 8.83
C ALA A 278 -1.66 -12.14 8.11
N SER A 279 -1.02 -11.13 7.49
CA SER A 279 0.30 -11.25 6.87
C SER A 279 1.04 -9.90 6.86
N VAL A 280 2.33 -9.92 6.53
CA VAL A 280 3.17 -8.72 6.44
C VAL A 280 4.11 -8.76 5.24
N ILE A 281 4.31 -7.62 4.59
CA ILE A 281 5.35 -7.39 3.59
C ILE A 281 6.49 -6.61 4.27
N ALA A 282 7.73 -7.13 4.16
CA ALA A 282 8.91 -6.42 4.66
C ALA A 282 9.22 -5.19 3.78
N SER A 283 9.71 -4.10 4.35
CA SER A 283 10.12 -2.90 3.60
C SER A 283 11.34 -2.23 4.24
N HIS A 284 12.03 -1.37 3.48
CA HIS A 284 13.09 -0.50 3.97
C HIS A 284 14.23 -1.22 4.72
N ALA A 285 14.67 -2.38 4.24
CA ALA A 285 15.71 -3.14 4.94
C ALA A 285 17.09 -2.44 4.89
N ASN A 286 17.32 -1.58 3.90
CA ASN A 286 18.60 -0.90 3.68
C ASN A 286 19.79 -1.87 3.58
N GLU A 287 19.54 -3.02 2.95
CA GLU A 287 20.51 -4.09 2.67
C GLU A 287 20.18 -4.80 1.36
N THR A 288 21.10 -5.61 0.83
CA THR A 288 20.75 -6.63 -0.16
C THR A 288 19.92 -7.71 0.54
N GLY A 289 18.60 -7.64 0.42
CA GLY A 289 17.67 -8.57 1.06
C GLY A 289 17.67 -9.93 0.41
N THR A 290 17.77 -9.98 -0.93
CA THR A 290 17.78 -11.24 -1.69
C THR A 290 18.84 -11.29 -2.79
N GLU A 291 19.15 -12.52 -3.19
CA GLU A 291 19.90 -12.87 -4.41
C GLU A 291 19.26 -14.11 -5.04
N GLY A 292 18.95 -14.05 -6.34
CA GLY A 292 18.16 -15.07 -7.03
C GLY A 292 16.77 -15.25 -6.41
N GLY A 293 16.19 -14.17 -5.86
CA GLY A 293 14.93 -14.19 -5.12
C GLY A 293 14.97 -14.92 -3.76
N LYS A 294 16.15 -15.38 -3.31
CA LYS A 294 16.34 -16.05 -2.02
C LYS A 294 16.93 -15.09 -1.00
N ILE A 295 16.49 -15.18 0.25
CA ILE A 295 16.93 -14.29 1.33
C ILE A 295 18.41 -14.51 1.63
N VAL A 296 19.20 -13.45 1.49
CA VAL A 296 20.61 -13.37 1.89
C VAL A 296 20.86 -12.27 2.92
N GLY A 297 19.95 -11.30 3.00
CA GLY A 297 20.04 -10.17 3.92
C GLY A 297 19.79 -10.57 5.38
N ARG A 298 20.64 -10.08 6.27
CA ARG A 298 20.58 -10.40 7.70
C ARG A 298 19.29 -9.84 8.32
N LYS A 299 18.96 -8.57 8.06
CA LYS A 299 17.78 -7.93 8.64
C LYS A 299 16.50 -8.60 8.16
N THR A 300 16.42 -8.88 6.86
CA THR A 300 15.31 -9.57 6.20
C THR A 300 15.11 -10.97 6.79
N LEU A 301 16.20 -11.73 6.96
CA LEU A 301 16.14 -13.05 7.57
C LEU A 301 15.73 -13.00 9.05
N THR A 302 16.29 -12.06 9.82
CA THR A 302 15.96 -11.87 11.24
C THR A 302 14.47 -11.56 11.41
N PHE A 303 13.93 -10.63 10.61
CA PHE A 303 12.51 -10.29 10.66
C PHE A 303 11.64 -11.50 10.30
N LYS A 304 11.96 -12.21 9.21
CA LYS A 304 11.22 -13.39 8.77
C LYS A 304 11.19 -14.50 9.82
N LYS A 305 12.27 -14.70 10.57
CA LYS A 305 12.34 -15.71 11.65
C LYS A 305 11.57 -15.28 12.91
N ALA A 306 11.49 -13.99 13.19
CA ALA A 306 10.89 -13.47 14.42
C ALA A 306 9.39 -13.19 14.31
N ALA A 307 8.89 -12.89 13.11
CA ALA A 307 7.46 -12.71 12.87
C ALA A 307 6.70 -14.05 13.01
N LYS A 308 5.52 -13.99 13.64
CA LYS A 308 4.61 -15.15 13.84
C LYS A 308 3.53 -15.25 12.76
N VAL A 309 3.49 -14.29 11.86
CA VAL A 309 2.57 -14.22 10.72
C VAL A 309 3.39 -14.41 9.43
N PRO A 310 2.77 -14.86 8.33
CA PRO A 310 3.45 -14.95 7.03
C PRO A 310 4.15 -13.65 6.66
N VAL A 311 5.46 -13.75 6.36
CA VAL A 311 6.28 -12.64 5.87
C VAL A 311 6.52 -12.81 4.38
N HIS A 312 6.08 -11.82 3.61
CA HIS A 312 6.28 -11.71 2.17
C HIS A 312 7.46 -10.77 1.88
N VAL A 313 8.43 -11.27 1.11
CA VAL A 313 9.59 -10.47 0.70
C VAL A 313 9.23 -9.78 -0.62
N PRO A 314 9.35 -8.44 -0.72
CA PRO A 314 8.83 -7.68 -1.86
C PRO A 314 9.79 -7.74 -3.07
N LEU A 315 9.82 -8.88 -3.76
CA LEU A 315 10.65 -9.03 -4.96
C LEU A 315 10.16 -8.11 -6.08
N SER A 316 11.02 -7.24 -6.59
CA SER A 316 10.66 -6.24 -7.60
C SER A 316 10.02 -6.86 -8.84
N GLY A 317 8.90 -6.29 -9.28
CA GLY A 317 8.15 -6.77 -10.45
C GLY A 317 7.32 -8.03 -10.21
N ARG A 318 7.41 -8.68 -9.04
CA ARG A 318 6.56 -9.83 -8.69
C ARG A 318 5.31 -9.36 -7.97
N THR A 319 4.19 -9.32 -8.69
CA THR A 319 2.89 -8.97 -8.12
C THR A 319 2.40 -10.05 -7.16
N MET A 320 1.94 -9.63 -5.98
CA MET A 320 1.26 -10.45 -4.99
C MET A 320 -0.23 -10.08 -4.97
N SER A 321 -1.11 -11.07 -4.90
CA SER A 321 -2.56 -10.87 -4.76
C SER A 321 -3.03 -11.21 -3.35
N PHE A 322 -3.92 -10.39 -2.79
CA PHE A 322 -4.47 -10.56 -1.45
C PHE A 322 -6.00 -10.51 -1.46
N ASP A 323 -6.61 -11.38 -0.66
CA ASP A 323 -8.04 -11.33 -0.36
C ASP A 323 -8.40 -10.22 0.67
N GLY A 324 -9.68 -10.06 0.97
CA GLY A 324 -10.16 -9.11 1.97
C GLY A 324 -9.70 -9.41 3.40
N ALA A 325 -9.25 -10.63 3.68
CA ALA A 325 -8.74 -11.05 4.99
C ALA A 325 -7.23 -10.82 5.14
N GLY A 326 -6.55 -10.29 4.11
CA GLY A 326 -5.10 -10.04 4.12
C GLY A 326 -4.27 -11.30 3.94
N VAL A 327 -4.86 -12.39 3.44
CA VAL A 327 -4.15 -13.61 3.09
C VAL A 327 -3.70 -13.51 1.63
N CYS A 328 -2.44 -13.84 1.38
CA CYS A 328 -1.93 -13.91 0.04
C CYS A 328 -2.49 -15.14 -0.69
N VAL A 329 -3.11 -14.92 -1.85
CA VAL A 329 -3.75 -15.98 -2.65
C VAL A 329 -2.90 -16.37 -3.86
N SER A 330 -2.03 -15.48 -4.36
CA SER A 330 -1.07 -15.79 -5.40
C SER A 330 0.11 -14.82 -5.39
N GLY A 331 1.24 -15.22 -5.99
CA GLY A 331 2.39 -14.33 -6.21
C GLY A 331 3.31 -14.12 -5.01
N CYS A 332 2.96 -14.62 -3.82
CA CYS A 332 3.87 -14.86 -2.71
C CYS A 332 4.67 -16.16 -2.92
#